data_AF-A0A5J5E854-F1
#
_entry.id   AF-A0A5J5E854-F1
#
_cell.length_a   1.000
_cell.length_b   1.000
_cell.length_c   1.000
_cell.angle_alpha   90.00
_cell.angle_beta   90.00
_cell.angle_gamma   90.00
#
_symmetry.space_group_name_H-M   'P 1'
#
loop_
_entity.id
_entity.type
_entity.pdbx_description
1 polymer ?
#
loop_
_entity_poly.entity_id
_entity_poly.type
_entity_poly.pdbx_seq_one_letter_code
_entity_poly.pdbx_strand_id
1 'polypeptide(L)'
;MKRLNWRIAVTVVAVAYWLSLGVGILQFLAVHGRVPIVTTLSQSYLERNYMPNRVQFLFAEPSYIGMHLFGVLMPLHWLTRRKDIAVLALVYAAGAAAMGVGVRILIDTVIALALWLVVIINFHRIRNVILAVIGVGAVGAAGGAVMLTNARVQSMLTHGFVNGDFSALARLFRALAPIEAWLADIPHFLFGFGAGNLRAAIERGYQPAYDLLKARGDNPGGNGEIRLIATPPNDNYIFSMSAYIDFITEFGVMMFVALIAVLLVHITLNHAWSKMTVCWLLLLAYLYFQFEGYAFYALWLFIWAVGAGVVAGSGSRNDAE
;
A
#
# COMPACT_ATOMS: atom_id res chain seq x y z
N MET A 1 -22.63 15.83 17.41
CA MET A 1 -21.53 15.54 16.46
C MET A 1 -20.53 16.70 16.52
N LYS A 2 -19.27 16.47 16.91
CA LYS A 2 -18.21 17.50 16.91
C LYS A 2 -18.05 18.03 15.48
N ARG A 3 -18.39 19.30 15.25
CA ARG A 3 -18.27 19.98 13.95
C ARG A 3 -16.80 20.37 13.72
N LEU A 4 -15.94 19.38 13.48
CA LEU A 4 -14.58 19.67 13.06
C LEU A 4 -14.65 20.34 11.68
N ASN A 5 -14.03 21.52 11.54
CA ASN A 5 -14.03 22.22 10.26
C ASN A 5 -13.21 21.42 9.25
N TRP A 6 -13.88 20.91 8.22
CA TRP A 6 -13.29 20.09 7.16
C TRP A 6 -12.07 20.74 6.51
N ARG A 7 -12.10 22.07 6.31
CA ARG A 7 -10.95 22.78 5.74
C ARG A 7 -9.72 22.71 6.64
N ILE A 8 -9.92 22.86 7.95
CA ILE A 8 -8.84 22.81 8.95
C ILE A 8 -8.27 21.40 9.00
N ALA A 9 -9.12 20.38 9.09
CA ALA A 9 -8.68 18.98 9.12
C ALA A 9 -7.82 18.61 7.91
N VAL A 10 -8.29 18.94 6.70
CA VAL A 10 -7.56 18.66 5.46
C VAL A 10 -6.26 19.45 5.37
N THR A 11 -6.24 20.70 5.83
CA THR A 11 -5.01 21.51 5.86
C THR A 11 -3.99 20.94 6.85
N VAL A 12 -4.42 20.48 8.03
CA VAL A 12 -3.53 19.81 8.99
C VAL A 12 -2.90 18.56 8.37
N VAL A 13 -3.68 17.75 7.67
CA VAL A 13 -3.16 16.59 6.93
C VAL A 13 -2.15 17.04 5.88
N ALA A 14 -2.47 18.03 5.04
CA ALA A 14 -1.55 18.52 4.02
C ALA A 14 -0.22 19.03 4.61
N VAL A 15 -0.27 19.77 5.72
CA VAL A 15 0.92 20.26 6.44
C VAL A 15 1.75 19.08 6.98
N ALA A 16 1.13 18.07 7.58
CA ALA A 16 1.83 16.89 8.07
C ALA A 16 2.59 16.14 6.96
N TYR A 17 1.99 16.03 5.77
CA TYR A 17 2.63 15.41 4.61
C TYR A 17 3.76 16.27 4.04
N TRP A 18 3.63 17.60 4.00
CA TRP A 18 4.74 18.49 3.63
C TRP A 18 5.91 18.39 4.60
N LEU A 19 5.66 18.35 5.91
CA LEU A 19 6.70 18.14 6.92
C LEU A 19 7.38 16.79 6.74
N SER A 20 6.60 15.73 6.50
CA SER A 20 7.12 14.39 6.22
C SER A 20 8.04 14.37 4.99
N LEU A 21 7.65 15.04 3.90
CA LEU A 21 8.48 15.19 2.70
C LEU A 21 9.78 15.96 3.00
N GLY A 22 9.69 17.05 3.77
CA GLY A 22 10.85 17.84 4.19
C GLY A 22 11.86 17.00 4.98
N VAL A 23 11.40 16.17 5.91
CA VAL A 23 12.25 15.22 6.64
C VAL A 23 12.93 14.23 5.69
N GLY A 24 12.21 13.69 4.71
CA GLY A 24 12.79 12.80 3.70
C GLY A 24 13.89 13.47 2.88
N ILE A 25 13.70 14.72 2.44
CA ILE A 25 14.71 15.50 1.73
C ILE A 25 15.95 15.73 2.62
N LEU A 26 15.75 16.10 3.89
CA LEU A 26 16.85 16.28 4.84
C LEU A 26 17.64 14.99 5.06
N GLN A 27 16.97 13.84 5.17
CA GLN A 27 17.64 12.54 5.27
C GLN A 27 18.39 12.17 4.00
N PHE A 28 17.82 12.43 2.81
CA PHE A 28 18.51 12.19 1.54
C PHE A 28 19.79 13.02 1.42
N LEU A 29 19.72 14.31 1.80
CA LEU A 29 20.88 15.19 1.85
C LEU A 29 21.90 14.74 2.91
N ALA A 30 21.46 14.20 4.05
CA ALA A 30 22.35 13.69 5.07
C ALA A 30 23.13 12.44 4.61
N VAL A 31 22.48 11.53 3.88
CA VAL A 31 23.12 10.33 3.31
C VAL A 31 24.14 10.70 2.24
N HIS A 32 23.80 11.61 1.33
CA HIS A 32 24.69 11.98 0.21
C HIS A 32 25.74 13.03 0.61
N GLY A 33 25.39 13.94 1.53
CA GLY A 33 26.24 15.02 2.01
C GLY A 33 27.05 14.69 3.28
N ARG A 34 26.90 13.48 3.84
CA ARG A 34 27.59 13.02 5.07
C ARG A 34 27.45 14.01 6.23
N VAL A 35 26.23 14.42 6.56
CA VAL A 35 25.96 15.34 7.68
C VAL A 35 25.69 14.54 8.96
N PRO A 36 26.66 14.41 9.89
CA PRO A 36 26.57 13.50 11.02
C PRO A 36 25.48 13.88 12.03
N ILE A 37 25.12 15.16 12.12
CA ILE A 37 24.08 15.64 13.06
C ILE A 37 22.71 15.06 12.71
N VAL A 38 22.37 15.01 11.42
CA VAL A 38 21.06 14.51 10.95
C VAL A 38 20.98 12.99 11.09
N THR A 39 22.10 12.28 10.87
CA THR A 39 22.15 10.84 11.11
C THR A 39 21.94 10.54 12.58
N THR A 40 22.67 11.19 13.50
CA THR A 40 22.55 10.94 14.95
C THR A 40 21.16 11.23 15.48
N LEU A 41 20.54 12.34 15.07
CA LEU A 41 19.15 12.64 15.45
C LEU A 41 18.18 11.58 14.94
N SER A 42 18.36 11.11 13.71
CA SER A 42 17.50 10.07 13.14
C SER A 42 17.66 8.73 13.88
N GLN A 43 18.86 8.37 14.35
CA GLN A 43 19.06 7.14 15.14
C GLN A 43 18.45 7.22 16.54
N SER A 44 18.40 8.42 17.14
CA SER A 44 17.87 8.60 18.50
C SER A 44 16.36 8.71 18.59
N TYR A 45 15.69 9.24 17.56
CA TYR A 45 14.25 9.56 17.61
C TYR A 45 13.37 8.62 16.76
N LEU A 46 13.93 7.84 15.83
CA LEU A 46 13.16 6.90 15.01
C LEU A 46 13.27 5.49 15.60
N GLU A 47 12.11 4.92 15.97
CA GLU A 47 11.99 3.56 16.52
C GLU A 47 12.57 2.50 15.58
N ARG A 48 12.46 2.72 14.26
CA ARG A 48 13.04 1.85 13.24
C ARG A 48 13.85 2.71 12.28
N ASN A 49 15.18 2.59 12.38
CA ASN A 49 16.12 3.42 11.64
C ASN A 49 16.69 2.67 10.43
N TYR A 50 16.52 3.24 9.24
CA TYR A 50 17.05 2.70 7.98
C TYR A 50 18.30 3.45 7.47
N MET A 51 18.75 4.48 8.19
CA MET A 51 20.03 5.15 7.91
C MET A 51 21.22 4.26 8.31
N PRO A 52 22.32 4.27 7.53
CA PRO A 52 22.61 5.13 6.37
C PRO A 52 22.13 4.55 5.02
N ASN A 53 21.52 3.36 5.03
CA ASN A 53 21.31 2.58 3.81
C ASN A 53 20.09 3.01 2.98
N ARG A 54 19.06 3.60 3.61
CA ARG A 54 17.84 4.04 2.94
C ARG A 54 17.27 5.30 3.58
N VAL A 55 16.75 6.19 2.73
CA VAL A 55 16.00 7.39 3.14
C VAL A 55 14.62 7.00 3.62
N GLN A 56 14.24 7.48 4.81
CA GLN A 56 12.93 7.25 5.43
C GLN A 56 12.16 8.57 5.56
N PHE A 57 10.84 8.45 5.61
CA PHE A 57 9.94 9.58 5.84
C PHE A 57 9.29 9.41 7.22
N LEU A 58 9.04 10.53 7.90
CA LEU A 58 8.65 10.57 9.32
C LEU A 58 7.63 9.52 9.76
N PHE A 59 6.55 9.31 8.99
CA PHE A 59 5.46 8.38 9.33
C PHE A 59 5.35 7.18 8.38
N ALA A 60 6.26 7.04 7.41
CA ALA A 60 6.18 6.03 6.37
C ALA A 60 7.53 5.38 6.14
N GLU A 61 7.58 4.05 6.34
CA GLU A 61 8.72 3.28 5.88
C GLU A 61 8.90 3.44 4.36
N PRO A 62 10.13 3.34 3.85
CA PRO A 62 10.45 3.56 2.43
C PRO A 62 9.52 2.81 1.46
N SER A 63 9.18 1.56 1.80
CA SER A 63 8.33 0.68 0.99
C SER A 63 6.84 1.01 0.98
N TYR A 64 6.35 1.87 1.88
CA TYR A 64 4.93 2.01 2.19
C TYR A 64 4.35 3.42 1.96
N ILE A 65 5.17 4.33 1.44
CA ILE A 65 4.77 5.70 1.11
C ILE A 65 3.58 5.72 0.14
N GLY A 66 3.54 4.81 -0.83
CA GLY A 66 2.45 4.76 -1.81
C GLY A 66 1.09 4.53 -1.15
N MET A 67 1.02 3.76 -0.06
CA MET A 67 -0.24 3.54 0.65
C MET A 67 -0.73 4.78 1.38
N HIS A 68 0.17 5.59 1.93
CA HIS A 68 -0.19 6.87 2.54
C HIS A 68 -0.62 7.86 1.47
N LEU A 69 0.16 7.96 0.40
CA LEU A 69 -0.09 8.90 -0.67
C LEU A 69 -1.43 8.63 -1.38
N PHE A 70 -1.67 7.37 -1.75
CA PHE A 70 -2.85 7.01 -2.53
C PHE A 70 -4.00 6.54 -1.65
N GLY A 71 -3.78 5.96 -0.48
CA GLY A 71 -4.87 5.58 0.42
C GLY A 71 -5.54 6.78 1.10
N VAL A 72 -4.89 7.95 1.07
CA VAL A 72 -5.28 9.09 1.92
C VAL A 72 -5.38 10.36 1.10
N LEU A 73 -4.28 10.82 0.49
CA LEU A 73 -4.27 12.09 -0.23
C LEU A 73 -5.12 12.03 -1.49
N MET A 74 -5.12 10.90 -2.20
CA MET A 74 -5.95 10.72 -3.39
C MET A 74 -7.46 10.74 -3.06
N PRO A 75 -7.99 9.95 -2.11
CA PRO A 75 -9.37 10.08 -1.66
C PRO A 75 -9.71 11.46 -1.12
N LEU A 76 -8.84 12.09 -0.33
CA LEU A 76 -9.06 13.45 0.14
C LEU A 76 -9.17 14.43 -1.02
N HIS A 77 -8.34 14.30 -2.05
CA HIS A 77 -8.47 15.09 -3.28
C HIS A 77 -9.81 14.83 -3.98
N TRP A 78 -10.25 13.57 -4.13
CA TRP A 78 -11.54 13.28 -4.75
C TRP A 78 -12.72 13.89 -3.97
N LEU A 79 -12.67 13.85 -2.63
CA LEU A 79 -13.71 14.42 -1.76
C LEU A 79 -13.71 15.96 -1.72
N THR A 80 -12.53 16.58 -1.73
CA THR A 80 -12.40 18.04 -1.55
C THR A 80 -12.24 18.82 -2.86
N ARG A 81 -11.85 18.14 -3.94
CA ARG A 81 -11.42 18.71 -5.23
C ARG A 81 -10.30 19.76 -5.11
N ARG A 82 -9.57 19.75 -4.00
CA ARG A 82 -8.46 20.66 -3.72
C ARG A 82 -7.24 20.32 -4.57
N LYS A 83 -6.80 21.28 -5.40
CA LYS A 83 -5.64 21.14 -6.29
C LYS A 83 -4.32 21.05 -5.52
N ASP A 84 -4.23 21.68 -4.36
CA ASP A 84 -3.05 21.64 -3.50
C ASP A 84 -2.74 20.23 -2.99
N ILE A 85 -3.75 19.41 -2.72
CA ILE A 85 -3.56 18.00 -2.32
C ILE A 85 -3.04 17.16 -3.49
N ALA A 86 -3.58 17.39 -4.69
CA ALA A 86 -3.14 16.74 -5.91
C ALA A 86 -1.67 17.07 -6.23
N VAL A 87 -1.28 18.35 -6.12
CA VAL A 87 0.10 18.81 -6.32
C VAL A 87 1.01 18.18 -5.26
N LEU A 88 0.62 18.22 -3.99
CA LEU A 88 1.36 17.57 -2.92
C LEU A 88 1.56 16.08 -3.21
N ALA A 89 0.52 15.38 -3.67
CA ALA A 89 0.63 13.96 -3.97
C ALA A 89 1.66 13.69 -5.08
N LEU A 90 1.61 14.44 -6.18
CA LEU A 90 2.53 14.31 -7.30
C LEU A 90 3.98 14.68 -6.92
N VAL A 91 4.17 15.79 -6.20
CA VAL A 91 5.49 16.24 -5.74
C VAL A 91 6.10 15.22 -4.77
N TYR A 92 5.29 14.65 -3.87
CA TYR A 92 5.75 13.63 -2.95
C TYR A 92 6.13 12.34 -3.69
N ALA A 93 5.28 11.85 -4.61
CA ALA A 93 5.61 10.68 -5.44
C ALA A 93 6.90 10.88 -6.22
N ALA A 94 7.05 12.03 -6.90
CA ALA A 94 8.23 12.36 -7.67
C ALA A 94 9.48 12.48 -6.79
N GLY A 95 9.37 13.14 -5.64
CA GLY A 95 10.46 13.26 -4.66
C GLY A 95 10.88 11.89 -4.14
N ALA A 96 9.94 11.05 -3.72
CA ALA A 96 10.22 9.70 -3.23
C ALA A 96 10.85 8.81 -4.30
N ALA A 97 10.40 8.91 -5.56
CA ALA A 97 11.00 8.20 -6.68
C ALA A 97 12.43 8.68 -6.96
N ALA A 98 12.67 10.00 -6.99
CA ALA A 98 13.99 10.58 -7.20
C ALA A 98 14.99 10.21 -6.09
N MET A 99 14.51 10.08 -4.85
CA MET A 99 15.31 9.65 -3.70
C MET A 99 15.56 8.12 -3.66
N GLY A 100 15.07 7.35 -4.64
CA GLY A 100 15.35 5.91 -4.76
C GLY A 100 14.69 5.04 -3.68
N VAL A 101 13.60 5.53 -3.09
CA VAL A 101 13.05 5.02 -1.82
C VAL A 101 12.42 3.62 -1.96
N GLY A 102 12.07 3.20 -3.18
CA GLY A 102 11.73 1.82 -3.49
C GLY A 102 11.10 1.65 -4.87
N VAL A 103 10.97 0.39 -5.33
CA VAL A 103 10.29 0.06 -6.59
C VAL A 103 8.77 0.21 -6.46
N ARG A 104 8.24 -0.03 -5.25
CA ARG A 104 6.81 -0.11 -4.96
C ARG A 104 6.06 1.22 -5.13
N ILE A 105 6.64 2.35 -4.70
CA ILE A 105 6.03 3.68 -4.90
C ILE A 105 5.73 3.95 -6.38
N LEU A 106 6.55 3.41 -7.29
CA LEU A 106 6.39 3.60 -8.71
C LEU A 106 5.19 2.81 -9.26
N ILE A 107 5.09 1.53 -8.88
CA ILE A 107 3.95 0.66 -9.24
C ILE A 107 2.66 1.28 -8.68
N ASP A 108 2.70 1.72 -7.42
CA ASP A 108 1.58 2.38 -6.76
C ASP A 108 1.17 3.65 -7.51
N THR A 109 2.15 4.44 -7.99
CA THR A 109 1.88 5.67 -8.76
C THR A 109 1.21 5.38 -10.09
N VAL A 110 1.65 4.34 -10.81
CA VAL A 110 1.03 3.94 -12.08
C VAL A 110 -0.42 3.50 -11.86
N ILE A 111 -0.66 2.63 -10.87
CA ILE A 111 -2.00 2.12 -10.56
C ILE A 111 -2.92 3.24 -10.08
N ALA A 112 -2.43 4.10 -9.19
CA ALA A 112 -3.20 5.21 -8.67
C ALA A 112 -3.53 6.23 -9.76
N LEU A 113 -2.58 6.57 -10.65
CA LEU A 113 -2.85 7.45 -11.78
C LEU A 113 -3.86 6.84 -12.76
N ALA A 114 -3.77 5.54 -13.04
CA ALA A 114 -4.76 4.86 -13.88
C ALA A 114 -6.17 4.97 -13.28
N LEU A 115 -6.33 4.67 -11.98
CA LEU A 115 -7.61 4.81 -11.29
C LEU A 115 -8.10 6.26 -11.24
N TRP A 116 -7.20 7.22 -11.02
CA TRP A 116 -7.52 8.64 -11.00
C TRP A 116 -8.00 9.13 -12.37
N LEU A 117 -7.34 8.71 -13.45
CA LEU A 117 -7.77 9.00 -14.82
C LEU A 117 -9.14 8.40 -15.10
N VAL A 118 -9.42 7.18 -14.63
CA VAL A 118 -10.75 6.57 -14.78
C VAL A 118 -11.84 7.39 -14.08
N VAL A 119 -11.54 8.00 -12.92
CA VAL A 119 -12.50 8.84 -12.19
C VAL A 119 -12.73 10.19 -12.89
N ILE A 120 -11.68 10.82 -13.43
CA ILE A 120 -11.77 12.17 -14.03
C ILE A 120 -12.28 12.13 -15.47
N ILE A 121 -11.90 11.11 -16.25
CA ILE A 121 -12.08 11.12 -17.70
C ILE A 121 -13.48 10.65 -18.08
N ASN A 122 -14.12 11.43 -18.94
CA ASN A 122 -15.31 10.99 -19.66
C ASN A 122 -14.88 10.17 -20.90
N PHE A 123 -15.04 8.85 -20.81
CA PHE A 123 -14.64 7.88 -21.84
C PHE A 123 -15.49 7.90 -23.11
N HIS A 124 -16.59 8.66 -23.15
CA HIS A 124 -17.40 8.80 -24.37
C HIS A 124 -16.66 9.52 -25.51
N ARG A 125 -15.57 10.24 -25.23
CA ARG A 125 -14.79 10.99 -26.24
C ARG A 125 -13.43 10.33 -26.45
N ILE A 126 -13.19 9.84 -27.68
CA ILE A 126 -11.96 9.12 -28.07
C ILE A 126 -10.67 9.91 -27.79
N ARG A 127 -10.71 11.24 -27.96
CA ARG A 127 -9.57 12.14 -27.63
C ARG A 127 -9.13 12.01 -26.18
N ASN A 128 -10.08 11.90 -25.25
CA ASN A 128 -9.76 11.81 -23.82
C ASN A 128 -9.20 10.43 -23.48
N VAL A 129 -9.66 9.38 -24.17
CA VAL A 129 -9.09 8.02 -24.04
C VAL A 129 -7.64 8.00 -24.51
N ILE A 130 -7.35 8.61 -25.66
CA ILE A 130 -5.99 8.72 -26.20
C ILE A 130 -5.08 9.48 -25.21
N LEU A 131 -5.54 10.62 -24.68
CA LEU A 131 -4.78 11.38 -23.67
C LEU A 131 -4.53 10.58 -22.38
N ALA A 132 -5.51 9.78 -21.94
CA ALA A 132 -5.35 8.90 -20.79
C ALA A 132 -4.26 7.85 -21.03
N VAL A 133 -4.32 7.17 -22.17
CA VAL A 133 -3.38 6.11 -22.54
C VAL A 133 -1.97 6.67 -22.70
N ILE A 134 -1.82 7.82 -23.37
CA ILE A 134 -0.53 8.51 -23.49
C ILE A 134 -0.01 8.94 -22.12
N GLY A 135 -0.87 9.49 -21.25
CA GLY A 135 -0.49 9.90 -19.90
C GLY A 135 0.02 8.75 -19.03
N VAL A 136 -0.74 7.65 -18.96
CA VAL A 136 -0.31 6.43 -18.24
C VAL A 136 0.94 5.84 -18.86
N GLY A 137 1.00 5.77 -20.19
CA GLY A 137 2.15 5.25 -20.93
C GLY A 137 3.41 6.07 -20.68
N ALA A 138 3.33 7.39 -20.68
CA ALA A 138 4.45 8.29 -20.42
C ALA A 138 4.96 8.15 -18.98
N VAL A 139 4.07 8.08 -17.99
CA VAL A 139 4.47 7.85 -16.59
C VAL A 139 5.05 6.46 -16.39
N GLY A 140 4.46 5.44 -17.02
CA GLY A 140 4.98 4.07 -17.02
C GLY A 140 6.36 3.96 -17.66
N ALA A 141 6.59 4.63 -18.79
CA ALA A 141 7.87 4.64 -19.49
C ALA A 141 8.95 5.44 -18.72
N ALA A 142 8.61 6.63 -18.21
CA ALA A 142 9.51 7.43 -17.38
C ALA A 142 9.88 6.69 -16.09
N GLY A 143 8.90 6.06 -15.45
CA GLY A 143 9.12 5.18 -14.31
C GLY A 143 10.01 3.98 -14.66
N GLY A 144 9.73 3.29 -15.77
CA GLY A 144 10.53 2.18 -16.26
C GLY A 144 11.99 2.55 -16.54
N ALA A 145 12.23 3.74 -17.11
CA ALA A 145 13.59 4.24 -17.33
C ALA A 145 14.34 4.50 -16.02
N VAL A 146 13.68 5.08 -15.02
CA VAL A 146 14.22 5.25 -13.66
C VAL A 146 14.46 3.89 -12.97
N MET A 147 13.70 2.85 -13.34
CA MET A 147 13.88 1.50 -12.81
C MET A 147 15.11 0.79 -13.39
N LEU A 148 15.44 1.01 -14.67
CA LEU A 148 16.60 0.39 -15.30
C LEU A 148 17.94 0.84 -14.68
N THR A 149 17.97 1.97 -13.98
CA THR A 149 19.15 2.46 -13.26
C THR A 149 19.26 1.89 -11.84
N ASN A 150 18.26 1.15 -11.36
CA ASN A 150 18.19 0.65 -10.00
C ASN A 150 18.75 -0.77 -9.89
N ALA A 151 19.77 -0.98 -9.04
CA ALA A 151 20.44 -2.27 -8.87
C ALA A 151 19.49 -3.43 -8.51
N ARG A 152 18.38 -3.11 -7.82
CA ARG A 152 17.34 -4.09 -7.45
C ARG A 152 16.56 -4.61 -8.65
N VAL A 153 16.27 -3.76 -9.62
CA VAL A 153 15.52 -4.13 -10.83
C VAL A 153 16.42 -4.93 -11.75
N GLN A 154 17.70 -4.55 -11.85
CA GLN A 154 18.68 -5.35 -12.59
C GLN A 154 18.81 -6.76 -11.99
N SER A 155 18.87 -6.89 -10.66
CA SER A 155 18.87 -8.19 -9.96
C SER A 155 17.59 -9.01 -10.23
N MET A 156 16.41 -8.36 -10.28
CA MET A 156 15.15 -9.03 -10.66
C MET A 156 15.14 -9.48 -12.12
N LEU A 157 15.74 -8.70 -13.02
CA LEU A 157 15.84 -9.03 -14.45
C LEU A 157 16.83 -10.17 -14.71
N THR A 158 17.90 -10.30 -13.92
CA THR A 158 18.94 -11.32 -14.08
C THR A 158 18.63 -12.64 -13.36
N HIS A 159 17.94 -12.60 -12.21
CA HIS A 159 17.68 -13.78 -11.37
C HIS A 159 16.19 -14.11 -11.20
N GLY A 160 15.32 -13.42 -11.94
CA GLY A 160 13.87 -13.54 -11.82
C GLY A 160 13.31 -12.78 -10.61
N PHE A 161 12.00 -12.53 -10.64
CA PHE A 161 11.31 -11.70 -9.63
C PHE A 161 11.41 -12.26 -8.19
N VAL A 162 11.51 -13.58 -8.06
CA VAL A 162 11.47 -14.29 -6.78
C VAL A 162 12.87 -14.50 -6.19
N ASN A 163 13.85 -14.94 -6.98
CA ASN A 163 15.23 -15.16 -6.49
C ASN A 163 16.14 -13.92 -6.58
N GLY A 164 15.79 -12.92 -7.40
CA GLY A 164 16.54 -11.67 -7.54
C GLY A 164 16.25 -10.62 -6.46
N ASP A 165 15.23 -10.82 -5.62
CA ASP A 165 14.88 -9.91 -4.52
C ASP A 165 14.59 -10.68 -3.23
N PHE A 166 15.58 -10.66 -2.33
CA PHE A 166 15.51 -11.27 -1.00
C PHE A 166 14.24 -10.88 -0.22
N SER A 167 13.78 -9.63 -0.37
CA SER A 167 12.59 -9.14 0.31
C SER A 167 11.29 -9.54 -0.40
N ALA A 168 11.31 -9.85 -1.70
CA ALA A 168 10.15 -10.38 -2.42
C ALA A 168 9.89 -11.84 -2.05
N LEU A 169 10.94 -12.67 -2.00
CA LEU A 169 10.84 -14.06 -1.55
C LEU A 169 10.31 -14.15 -0.11
N ALA A 170 10.83 -13.32 0.80
CA ALA A 170 10.40 -13.31 2.19
C ALA A 170 8.95 -12.82 2.37
N ARG A 171 8.44 -11.96 1.47
CA ARG A 171 7.02 -11.57 1.42
C ARG A 171 6.15 -12.70 0.92
N LEU A 172 6.55 -13.33 -0.18
CA LEU A 172 5.83 -14.45 -0.76
C LEU A 172 5.72 -15.59 0.26
N PHE A 173 6.80 -15.91 0.97
CA PHE A 173 6.77 -16.93 2.02
C PHE A 173 5.82 -16.59 3.17
N ARG A 174 5.82 -15.34 3.64
CA ARG A 174 4.91 -14.87 4.70
C ARG A 174 3.44 -14.93 4.30
N ALA A 175 3.15 -14.76 3.02
CA ALA A 175 1.82 -14.98 2.47
C ALA A 175 1.52 -16.49 2.33
N LEU A 176 2.47 -17.28 1.81
CA LEU A 176 2.27 -18.70 1.54
C LEU A 176 2.12 -19.55 2.79
N ALA A 177 2.83 -19.26 3.89
CA ALA A 177 2.78 -20.09 5.09
C ALA A 177 1.35 -20.16 5.70
N PRO A 178 0.64 -19.05 5.98
CA PRO A 178 -0.78 -19.13 6.35
C PRO A 178 -1.64 -19.80 5.28
N ILE A 179 -1.29 -19.59 4.00
CA ILE A 179 -1.98 -20.17 2.84
C ILE A 179 -1.77 -21.69 2.69
N GLU A 180 -0.78 -22.29 3.31
CA GLU A 180 -0.70 -23.76 3.33
C GLU A 180 -1.47 -24.31 4.53
N ALA A 181 -1.50 -23.58 5.64
CA ALA A 181 -2.20 -23.98 6.85
C ALA A 181 -3.73 -24.05 6.68
N TRP A 182 -4.33 -23.06 6.02
CA TRP A 182 -5.77 -23.05 5.73
C TRP A 182 -6.17 -24.16 4.71
N LEU A 183 -5.33 -24.54 3.74
CA LEU A 183 -5.65 -25.55 2.72
C LEU A 183 -5.61 -26.94 3.31
N ALA A 184 -4.75 -27.15 4.29
CA ALA A 184 -4.64 -28.39 5.04
C ALA A 184 -5.80 -28.59 6.04
N ASP A 185 -6.49 -27.53 6.45
CA ASP A 185 -7.50 -27.56 7.53
C ASP A 185 -8.75 -26.76 7.16
N ILE A 186 -9.74 -27.45 6.60
CA ILE A 186 -11.01 -26.86 6.13
C ILE A 186 -11.75 -26.09 7.24
N PRO A 187 -11.91 -26.61 8.47
CA PRO A 187 -12.49 -25.84 9.57
C PRO A 187 -11.82 -24.50 9.81
N HIS A 188 -10.48 -24.47 9.87
CA HIS A 188 -9.73 -23.23 10.10
C HIS A 188 -9.75 -22.31 8.87
N PHE A 189 -9.87 -22.85 7.65
CA PHE A 189 -10.12 -22.02 6.47
C PHE A 189 -11.48 -21.32 6.52
N LEU A 190 -12.51 -22.02 6.98
CA LEU A 190 -13.87 -21.48 7.04
C LEU A 190 -14.05 -20.46 8.16
N PHE A 191 -13.52 -20.74 9.35
CA PHE A 191 -13.80 -19.97 10.58
C PHE A 191 -12.58 -19.25 11.17
N GLY A 192 -11.40 -19.46 10.61
CA GLY A 192 -10.16 -18.85 11.07
C GLY A 192 -9.55 -19.57 12.28
N PHE A 193 -8.36 -19.12 12.63
CA PHE A 193 -7.59 -19.60 13.79
C PHE A 193 -7.91 -18.82 15.08
N GLY A 194 -8.71 -17.75 14.98
CA GLY A 194 -8.98 -16.81 16.06
C GLY A 194 -8.07 -15.57 16.00
N ALA A 195 -8.57 -14.45 16.51
CA ALA A 195 -7.84 -13.18 16.53
C ALA A 195 -6.52 -13.30 17.30
N GLY A 196 -5.42 -12.86 16.70
CA GLY A 196 -4.08 -12.95 17.27
C GLY A 196 -3.39 -14.30 17.13
N ASN A 197 -4.02 -15.30 16.49
CA ASN A 197 -3.45 -16.64 16.31
C ASN A 197 -2.71 -16.84 14.98
N LEU A 198 -2.28 -15.75 14.34
CA LEU A 198 -1.49 -15.81 13.10
C LEU A 198 -0.22 -16.67 13.24
N ARG A 199 0.41 -16.64 14.42
CA ARG A 199 1.57 -17.49 14.75
C ARG A 199 1.29 -18.97 14.55
N ALA A 200 0.16 -19.45 15.07
CA ALA A 200 -0.21 -20.86 14.97
C ALA A 200 -0.43 -21.29 13.52
N ALA A 201 -1.00 -20.42 12.69
CA ALA A 201 -1.17 -20.68 11.26
C ALA A 201 0.18 -20.73 10.54
N ILE A 202 1.07 -19.77 10.79
CA ILE A 202 2.41 -19.75 10.19
C ILE A 202 3.22 -20.99 10.60
N GLU A 203 3.20 -21.38 11.87
CA GLU A 203 3.90 -22.58 12.36
C GLU A 203 3.41 -23.86 11.66
N ARG A 204 2.09 -24.01 11.47
CA ARG A 204 1.51 -25.17 10.77
C ARG A 204 1.84 -25.21 9.27
N GLY A 205 1.86 -24.07 8.61
CA GLY A 205 2.10 -23.98 7.17
C GLY A 205 3.54 -23.71 6.76
N TYR A 206 4.46 -23.52 7.71
CA TYR A 206 5.86 -23.21 7.45
C TYR A 206 6.54 -24.25 6.55
N GLN A 207 6.48 -25.53 6.95
CA GLN A 207 7.17 -26.61 6.25
C GLN A 207 6.57 -26.89 4.87
N PRO A 208 5.23 -27.01 4.72
CA PRO A 208 4.62 -27.11 3.39
C PRO A 208 4.98 -25.95 2.46
N ALA A 209 4.98 -24.70 2.95
CA ALA A 209 5.36 -23.54 2.14
C ALA A 209 6.84 -23.56 1.76
N TYR A 210 7.71 -24.02 2.66
CA TYR A 210 9.14 -24.19 2.40
C TYR A 210 9.38 -25.22 1.28
N ASP A 211 8.71 -26.36 1.37
CA ASP A 211 8.82 -27.44 0.39
C ASP A 211 8.23 -27.05 -0.96
N LEU A 212 7.13 -26.30 -0.98
CA LEU A 212 6.53 -25.77 -2.21
C LEU A 212 7.49 -24.82 -2.95
N LEU A 213 8.12 -23.88 -2.25
CA LEU A 213 9.09 -22.96 -2.85
C LEU A 213 10.34 -23.70 -3.34
N LYS A 214 10.84 -24.65 -2.56
CA LYS A 214 11.98 -25.48 -2.95
C LYS A 214 11.66 -26.32 -4.20
N ALA A 215 10.46 -26.87 -4.29
CA ALA A 215 9.98 -27.62 -5.46
C ALA A 215 9.86 -26.75 -6.73
N ARG A 216 9.60 -25.44 -6.59
CA ARG A 216 9.62 -24.47 -7.69
C ARG A 216 11.03 -24.05 -8.13
N GLY A 217 12.07 -24.51 -7.43
CA GLY A 217 13.46 -24.16 -7.70
C GLY A 217 13.93 -22.87 -7.00
N ASP A 218 13.13 -22.33 -6.07
CA ASP A 218 13.53 -21.18 -5.26
C ASP A 218 14.44 -21.63 -4.09
N ASN A 219 15.23 -20.71 -3.54
CA ASN A 219 16.11 -20.99 -2.40
C ASN A 219 15.61 -20.31 -1.09
N PRO A 220 14.55 -20.84 -0.44
CA PRO A 220 14.05 -20.28 0.81
C PRO A 220 15.07 -20.42 1.95
N GLY A 221 15.94 -21.43 1.92
CA GLY A 221 17.00 -21.65 2.92
C GLY A 221 18.10 -20.59 2.92
N GLY A 222 18.35 -19.96 1.76
CA GLY A 222 19.27 -18.82 1.64
C GLY A 222 18.74 -17.52 2.24
N ASN A 223 17.46 -17.48 2.62
CA ASN A 223 16.82 -16.27 3.13
C ASN A 223 16.81 -16.23 4.67
N GLY A 224 17.61 -15.34 5.22
CA GLY A 224 17.69 -15.08 6.66
C GLY A 224 16.35 -14.66 7.30
N GLU A 225 15.48 -13.94 6.59
CA GLU A 225 14.15 -13.58 7.13
C GLU A 225 13.23 -14.80 7.23
N ILE A 226 13.25 -15.70 6.26
CA ILE A 226 12.46 -16.95 6.29
C ILE A 226 12.94 -17.87 7.43
N ARG A 227 14.25 -17.91 7.66
CA ARG A 227 14.84 -18.65 8.78
C ARG A 227 14.42 -18.07 10.13
N LEU A 228 14.35 -16.74 10.26
CA LEU A 228 13.89 -16.08 11.49
C LEU A 228 12.42 -16.37 11.79
N ILE A 229 11.59 -16.66 10.78
CA ILE A 229 10.19 -17.08 11.00
C ILE A 229 10.11 -18.49 11.62
N ALA A 230 11.07 -19.37 11.32
CA ALA A 230 11.09 -20.73 11.88
C ALA A 230 11.36 -20.75 13.40
N THR A 231 12.24 -19.84 13.84
CA THR A 231 12.60 -19.66 15.25
C THR A 231 12.60 -18.16 15.58
N PRO A 232 11.42 -17.55 15.76
CA PRO A 232 11.30 -16.12 15.96
C PRO A 232 11.88 -15.72 17.32
N PRO A 233 12.79 -14.72 17.38
CA PRO A 233 13.31 -14.23 18.65
C PRO A 233 12.25 -13.49 19.48
N ASN A 234 11.18 -12.99 18.84
CA ASN A 234 9.97 -12.44 19.47
C ASN A 234 8.80 -12.44 18.45
N ASP A 235 7.57 -12.21 18.94
CA ASP A 235 6.36 -12.29 18.10
C ASP A 235 6.26 -11.18 17.04
N ASN A 236 7.09 -10.13 17.11
CA ASN A 236 7.12 -9.03 16.13
C ASN A 236 7.57 -9.45 14.73
N TYR A 237 8.08 -10.68 14.55
CA TYR A 237 8.47 -11.23 13.25
C TYR A 237 7.34 -11.98 12.52
N ILE A 238 6.18 -12.13 13.16
CA ILE A 238 5.04 -12.91 12.69
C ILE A 238 3.98 -11.96 12.13
N PHE A 239 3.98 -11.81 10.80
CA PHE A 239 3.02 -10.98 10.06
C PHE A 239 2.97 -11.45 8.60
N SER A 240 1.81 -11.47 7.94
CA SER A 240 1.71 -11.94 6.54
C SER A 240 1.95 -10.84 5.50
N MET A 241 2.10 -9.58 5.95
CA MET A 241 2.19 -8.37 5.10
C MET A 241 0.98 -8.17 4.18
N SER A 242 -0.14 -8.86 4.38
CA SER A 242 -1.34 -8.73 3.55
C SER A 242 -2.58 -8.84 4.42
N ALA A 243 -3.34 -7.75 4.53
CA ALA A 243 -4.50 -7.70 5.42
C ALA A 243 -5.55 -8.78 5.09
N TYR A 244 -5.63 -9.21 3.84
CA TYR A 244 -6.55 -10.27 3.45
C TYR A 244 -6.10 -11.62 3.99
N ILE A 245 -4.81 -11.91 3.92
CA ILE A 245 -4.27 -13.16 4.42
C ILE A 245 -4.38 -13.15 5.94
N ASP A 246 -4.02 -12.06 6.61
CA ASP A 246 -4.17 -11.93 8.07
C ASP A 246 -5.64 -12.07 8.48
N PHE A 247 -6.56 -11.36 7.82
CA PHE A 247 -7.99 -11.42 8.14
C PHE A 247 -8.59 -12.80 7.91
N ILE A 248 -8.32 -13.44 6.76
CA ILE A 248 -8.85 -14.78 6.48
C ILE A 248 -8.21 -15.80 7.42
N THR A 249 -6.92 -15.66 7.75
CA THR A 249 -6.25 -16.55 8.69
C THR A 249 -6.86 -16.45 10.09
N GLU A 250 -7.15 -15.24 10.57
CA GLU A 250 -7.68 -15.06 11.92
C GLU A 250 -9.19 -15.32 12.03
N PHE A 251 -9.97 -14.90 11.03
CA PHE A 251 -11.44 -14.89 11.09
C PHE A 251 -12.13 -15.82 10.08
N GLY A 252 -11.38 -16.42 9.16
CA GLY A 252 -11.89 -17.33 8.15
C GLY A 252 -12.51 -16.66 6.93
N VAL A 253 -12.69 -17.45 5.86
CA VAL A 253 -13.25 -16.96 4.59
C VAL A 253 -14.71 -16.56 4.73
N MET A 254 -15.46 -17.19 5.64
CA MET A 254 -16.87 -16.86 5.88
C MET A 254 -17.03 -15.44 6.43
N MET A 255 -16.22 -15.06 7.42
CA MET A 255 -16.23 -13.70 7.95
C MET A 255 -15.75 -12.70 6.91
N PHE A 256 -14.77 -13.08 6.07
CA PHE A 256 -14.29 -12.20 5.00
C PHE A 256 -15.37 -11.91 3.96
N VAL A 257 -16.13 -12.93 3.52
CA VAL A 257 -17.28 -12.74 2.63
C VAL A 257 -18.37 -11.89 3.29
N ALA A 258 -18.64 -12.13 4.58
CA ALA A 258 -19.60 -11.32 5.34
C ALA A 258 -19.17 -9.84 5.42
N LEU A 259 -17.89 -9.56 5.65
CA LEU A 259 -17.34 -8.21 5.66
C LEU A 259 -17.54 -7.51 4.31
N ILE A 260 -17.22 -8.19 3.21
CA ILE A 260 -17.45 -7.66 1.86
C ILE A 260 -18.94 -7.40 1.64
N ALA A 261 -19.81 -8.34 2.00
CA ALA A 261 -21.25 -8.18 1.85
C ALA A 261 -21.77 -6.96 2.63
N VAL A 262 -21.37 -6.80 3.89
CA VAL A 262 -21.75 -5.65 4.73
C VAL A 262 -21.26 -4.34 4.10
N LEU A 263 -20.03 -4.30 3.57
CA LEU A 263 -19.49 -3.12 2.90
C LEU A 263 -20.31 -2.75 1.65
N LEU A 264 -20.66 -3.73 0.82
CA LEU A 264 -21.47 -3.52 -0.38
C LEU A 264 -22.91 -3.11 -0.06
N VAL A 265 -23.50 -3.69 0.99
CA VAL A 265 -24.81 -3.29 1.51
C VAL A 265 -24.75 -1.85 2.01
N HIS A 266 -23.72 -1.46 2.77
CA HIS A 266 -23.53 -0.08 3.24
C HIS A 266 -23.48 0.92 2.09
N ILE A 267 -22.76 0.61 1.01
CA ILE A 267 -22.70 1.47 -0.20
C ILE A 267 -24.07 1.60 -0.86
N THR A 268 -24.78 0.47 -0.97
CA THR A 268 -26.09 0.40 -1.62
C THR A 268 -27.15 1.16 -0.85
N LEU A 269 -27.21 0.98 0.47
CA LEU A 269 -28.16 1.68 1.35
C LEU A 269 -27.92 3.20 1.34
N ASN A 270 -26.66 3.64 1.25
CA ASN A 270 -26.31 5.06 1.15
C ASN A 270 -26.35 5.61 -0.28
N HIS A 271 -26.84 4.83 -1.27
CA HIS A 271 -26.96 5.23 -2.68
C HIS A 271 -25.66 5.80 -3.26
N ALA A 272 -24.51 5.26 -2.83
CA ALA A 272 -23.20 5.82 -3.12
C ALA A 272 -22.50 5.15 -4.31
N TRP A 273 -23.21 4.42 -5.17
CA TRP A 273 -22.61 3.79 -6.35
C TRP A 273 -22.23 4.86 -7.38
N SER A 274 -20.93 5.00 -7.62
CA SER A 274 -20.38 5.94 -8.60
C SER A 274 -19.04 5.42 -9.14
N LYS A 275 -18.55 5.99 -10.26
CA LYS A 275 -17.21 5.69 -10.78
C LYS A 275 -16.12 5.89 -9.72
N MET A 276 -16.23 6.97 -8.94
CA MET A 276 -15.31 7.27 -7.84
C MET A 276 -15.33 6.15 -6.78
N THR A 277 -16.52 5.71 -6.37
CA THR A 277 -16.68 4.66 -5.35
C THR A 277 -16.07 3.35 -5.80
N VAL A 278 -16.29 2.95 -7.06
CA VAL A 278 -15.72 1.73 -7.63
C VAL A 278 -14.20 1.83 -7.70
N CYS A 279 -13.66 2.92 -8.23
CA CYS A 279 -12.21 3.13 -8.27
C CYS A 279 -11.59 3.18 -6.87
N TRP A 280 -12.28 3.75 -5.87
CA TRP A 280 -11.82 3.77 -4.50
C TRP A 280 -11.85 2.38 -3.86
N LEU A 281 -12.89 1.58 -4.08
CA LEU A 281 -12.91 0.18 -3.65
C LEU A 281 -11.76 -0.62 -4.26
N LEU A 282 -11.49 -0.46 -5.55
CA LEU A 282 -10.36 -1.11 -6.23
C LEU A 282 -9.01 -0.63 -5.68
N LEU A 283 -8.90 0.65 -5.34
CA LEU A 283 -7.71 1.19 -4.69
C LEU A 283 -7.51 0.57 -3.31
N LEU A 284 -8.57 0.49 -2.47
CA LEU A 284 -8.49 -0.18 -1.18
C LEU A 284 -8.13 -1.66 -1.35
N ALA A 285 -8.76 -2.34 -2.31
CA ALA A 285 -8.44 -3.73 -2.68
C ALA A 285 -6.94 -3.91 -2.94
N TYR A 286 -6.38 -3.01 -3.74
CA TYR A 286 -4.97 -3.01 -4.07
C TYR A 286 -4.07 -2.72 -2.86
N LEU A 287 -4.36 -1.69 -2.06
CA LEU A 287 -3.49 -1.26 -0.95
C LEU A 287 -3.45 -2.29 0.20
N TYR A 288 -4.60 -2.90 0.53
CA TYR A 288 -4.70 -3.88 1.61
C TYR A 288 -4.18 -5.26 1.22
N PHE A 289 -4.13 -5.59 -0.07
CA PHE A 289 -3.39 -6.77 -0.56
C PHE A 289 -1.90 -6.66 -0.23
N GLN A 290 -1.44 -5.44 -0.10
CA GLN A 290 -0.05 -5.04 -0.19
C GLN A 290 0.61 -4.85 1.19
N PHE A 291 -0.15 -4.38 2.18
CA PHE A 291 0.26 -4.31 3.60
C PHE A 291 -0.93 -4.03 4.51
N GLU A 292 -0.93 -4.63 5.71
CA GLU A 292 -2.00 -4.51 6.70
C GLU A 292 -1.93 -3.26 7.58
N GLY A 293 -0.74 -2.87 8.05
CA GLY A 293 -0.61 -1.91 9.15
C GLY A 293 -0.77 -0.43 8.77
N TYR A 294 -0.47 -0.04 7.53
CA TYR A 294 -0.38 1.38 7.12
C TYR A 294 -1.60 1.90 6.39
N ALA A 295 -2.44 1.03 5.83
CA ALA A 295 -3.68 1.42 5.15
C ALA A 295 -4.85 1.64 6.13
N PHE A 296 -4.67 1.40 7.44
CA PHE A 296 -5.74 1.31 8.44
C PHE A 296 -6.82 2.38 8.32
N TYR A 297 -6.46 3.63 8.10
CA TYR A 297 -7.38 4.77 8.06
C TYR A 297 -8.02 5.01 6.67
N ALA A 298 -7.56 4.35 5.60
CA ALA A 298 -8.13 4.45 4.26
C ALA A 298 -9.52 3.81 4.17
N LEU A 299 -9.71 2.62 4.76
CA LEU A 299 -11.01 1.95 4.82
C LEU A 299 -12.00 2.74 5.68
N TRP A 300 -11.57 3.24 6.84
CA TRP A 300 -12.42 4.05 7.71
C TRP A 300 -12.87 5.36 7.04
N LEU A 301 -11.95 6.03 6.31
CA LEU A 301 -12.28 7.21 5.53
C LEU A 301 -13.33 6.90 4.45
N PHE A 302 -13.22 5.75 3.79
CA PHE A 302 -14.20 5.29 2.80
C PHE A 302 -15.58 5.03 3.42
N ILE A 303 -15.64 4.23 4.50
CA ILE A 303 -16.90 3.91 5.20
C ILE A 303 -17.59 5.19 5.65
N TRP A 304 -16.83 6.13 6.23
CA TRP A 304 -17.33 7.43 6.65
C TRP A 304 -17.83 8.27 5.47
N ALA A 305 -17.06 8.38 4.38
CA ALA A 305 -17.42 9.20 3.23
C ALA A 305 -18.70 8.72 2.53
N VAL A 306 -18.88 7.39 2.46
CA VAL A 306 -20.11 6.75 1.97
C VAL A 306 -21.28 7.04 2.91
N GLY A 307 -21.11 6.82 4.22
CA GLY A 307 -22.19 7.00 5.20
C GLY A 307 -22.60 8.46 5.42
N ALA A 308 -21.68 9.40 5.21
CA ALA A 308 -21.96 10.84 5.32
C ALA A 308 -22.58 11.43 4.04
N GLY A 309 -22.81 10.64 2.99
CA GLY A 309 -23.37 11.09 1.72
C GLY A 309 -22.46 12.03 0.90
N VAL A 310 -21.20 12.20 1.31
CA VAL A 310 -20.24 13.12 0.66
C VAL A 310 -19.94 12.68 -0.77
N VAL A 311 -19.96 11.36 -1.02
CA VAL A 311 -19.71 10.78 -2.34
C VAL A 311 -20.90 10.99 -3.28
N ALA A 312 -22.14 10.83 -2.80
CA ALA A 312 -23.35 11.03 -3.61
C ALA A 312 -23.50 12.49 -4.11
N GLY A 313 -23.14 13.47 -3.28
CA GLY A 313 -23.16 14.90 -3.66
C GLY A 313 -22.12 15.30 -4.71
N SER A 314 -21.07 14.50 -4.91
CA SER A 314 -20.01 14.79 -5.88
C SER A 314 -20.36 14.40 -7.32
N GLY A 315 -21.38 13.54 -7.51
CA GLY A 315 -21.86 13.10 -8.82
C GLY A 315 -22.86 14.06 -9.47
N SER A 316 -23.82 14.59 -8.70
CA SER A 316 -24.90 15.43 -9.27
C SER A 316 -24.45 16.80 -9.80
N ARG A 317 -23.23 17.23 -9.48
CA ARG A 317 -22.71 18.54 -9.87
C ARG A 317 -21.98 18.55 -11.21
N ASN A 318 -21.74 17.38 -11.80
CA ASN A 318 -21.08 17.23 -13.10
C ASN A 318 -22.06 17.16 -14.29
N ASP A 319 -23.36 17.05 -14.04
CA ASP A 319 -24.39 16.98 -15.10
C ASP A 319 -24.99 18.37 -15.44
N ALA A 320 -24.38 19.44 -14.93
CA ALA A 320 -24.87 20.82 -15.08
C ALA A 320 -23.89 21.80 -15.77
N GLU A 321 -22.80 21.29 -16.38
CA GLU A 321 -21.89 22.11 -17.23
C GLU A 321 -21.62 21.44 -18.58
#